data_AF-A0AAU4ALZ4-F1
#
_entry.id   AF-A0AAU4ALZ4-F1
#
_cell.length_a   1.000
_cell.length_b   1.000
_cell.length_c   1.000
_cell.angle_alpha   90.00
_cell.angle_beta   90.00
_cell.angle_gamma   90.00
#
_symmetry.space_group_name_H-M   'P 1'
#
loop_
_entity.id
_entity.type
_entity.pdbx_description
1 polymer ?
#
loop_
_entity_poly.entity_id
_entity_poly.type
_entity_poly.pdbx_seq_one_letter_code
_entity_poly.pdbx_strand_id
1 'polypeptide(L)'
;MTSSDHLLDLIQATPEIDLLLRSSFGFDIHRKHYGDGFRLASGAPLEVIAGESAGGAYFLCAEQNGRRPVVFASSEGEGGLLADDLAEALEVIIGLEWRDCLSFSGGGDVEVMQISAQHLERSRDKHNPDIDNEAAQVAAALSLRVVPVADLVIRLHAAASKTEPDYVVIDDDGQAFDQPFGEHVKPRHGGWR
;
A
#
# COMPACT_ATOMS: atom_id res chain seq x y z
N MET A 1 -11.89 4.43 15.17
CA MET A 1 -10.64 4.10 14.46
C MET A 1 -9.69 3.52 15.47
N THR A 2 -9.06 2.41 15.11
CA THR A 2 -7.98 1.81 15.89
C THR A 2 -6.71 2.66 15.68
N SER A 3 -5.96 2.96 16.75
CA SER A 3 -4.71 3.72 16.61
C SER A 3 -3.66 2.90 15.86
N SER A 4 -2.80 3.55 15.07
CA SER A 4 -1.72 2.88 14.34
C SER A 4 -0.82 2.07 15.26
N ASP A 5 -0.45 2.61 16.43
CA ASP A 5 0.41 1.92 17.40
C ASP A 5 -0.24 0.62 17.89
N HIS A 6 -1.55 0.66 18.15
CA HIS A 6 -2.28 -0.54 18.58
C HIS A 6 -2.31 -1.61 17.49
N LEU A 7 -2.47 -1.24 16.22
CA LEU A 7 -2.42 -2.19 15.12
C LEU A 7 -1.03 -2.82 14.97
N LEU A 8 0.03 -2.02 15.07
CA LEU A 8 1.41 -2.52 15.01
C LEU A 8 1.73 -3.45 16.19
N ASP A 9 1.33 -3.07 17.41
CA ASP A 9 1.47 -3.90 18.60
C ASP A 9 0.72 -5.23 18.44
N LEU A 10 -0.48 -5.20 17.87
CA LEU A 10 -1.30 -6.39 17.64
C LEU A 10 -0.70 -7.33 16.59
N ILE A 11 -0.16 -6.77 15.50
CA ILE A 11 0.60 -7.55 14.50
C ILE A 11 1.80 -8.22 15.18
N GLN A 12 2.58 -7.46 15.96
CA GLN A 12 3.76 -7.98 16.66
C GLN A 12 3.40 -9.07 17.69
N ALA A 13 2.25 -8.95 18.35
CA ALA A 13 1.78 -9.90 19.35
C ALA A 13 1.13 -11.16 18.74
N THR A 14 0.89 -11.20 17.42
CA THR A 14 0.12 -12.27 16.76
C THR A 14 0.94 -12.88 15.61
N PRO A 15 1.83 -13.86 15.89
CA PRO A 15 2.83 -14.34 14.92
C PRO A 15 2.27 -14.91 13.61
N GLU A 16 1.07 -15.51 13.66
CA GLU A 16 0.37 -16.01 12.48
C GLU A 16 -0.08 -14.89 11.54
N ILE A 17 -0.50 -13.75 12.09
CA ILE A 17 -0.93 -12.57 11.31
C ILE A 17 0.28 -11.83 10.75
N ASP A 18 1.34 -11.68 11.55
CA ASP A 18 2.65 -11.19 11.07
C ASP A 18 3.17 -12.03 9.91
N LEU A 19 3.08 -13.36 10.01
CA LEU A 19 3.46 -14.28 8.94
C LEU A 19 2.63 -14.06 7.66
N LEU A 20 1.31 -13.95 7.77
CA LEU A 20 0.45 -13.72 6.60
C LEU A 20 0.75 -12.37 5.93
N LEU A 21 0.86 -11.30 6.73
CA LEU A 21 1.18 -9.96 6.22
C LEU A 21 2.50 -9.95 5.46
N ARG A 22 3.56 -10.58 5.98
CA ARG A 22 4.86 -10.60 5.30
C ARG A 22 4.88 -11.51 4.07
N SER A 23 4.24 -12.69 4.11
CA SER A 23 4.40 -13.69 3.04
C SER A 23 3.41 -13.51 1.91
N SER A 24 2.17 -13.13 2.22
CA SER A 24 1.09 -13.06 1.25
C SER A 24 0.83 -11.63 0.78
N PHE A 25 1.09 -10.63 1.63
CA PHE A 25 0.70 -9.24 1.37
C PHE A 25 1.88 -8.25 1.31
N GLY A 26 3.12 -8.73 1.50
CA GLY A 26 4.32 -7.90 1.35
C GLY A 26 4.38 -6.72 2.33
N PHE A 27 3.90 -6.92 3.57
CA PHE A 27 4.02 -5.96 4.67
C PHE A 27 4.75 -6.61 5.84
N ASP A 28 6.02 -6.26 6.03
CA ASP A 28 6.91 -6.87 7.03
C ASP A 28 7.37 -5.82 8.05
N ILE A 29 6.85 -5.89 9.27
CA ILE A 29 7.17 -4.94 10.36
C ILE A 29 8.60 -5.09 10.91
N HIS A 30 9.32 -6.16 10.54
CA HIS A 30 10.71 -6.38 10.94
C HIS A 30 11.69 -5.78 9.94
N ARG A 31 11.21 -5.32 8.78
CA ARG A 31 11.98 -4.74 7.67
C ARG A 31 12.03 -3.21 7.70
N LYS A 32 12.24 -2.62 8.88
CA LYS A 32 12.25 -1.15 9.07
C LYS A 32 13.50 -0.41 8.57
N HIS A 33 14.52 -1.13 8.08
CA HIS A 33 15.74 -0.52 7.52
C HIS A 33 15.58 -0.13 6.05
N TYR A 34 14.55 -0.67 5.37
CA TYR A 34 14.20 -0.17 4.04
C TYR A 34 13.56 1.20 4.22
N GLY A 35 14.04 2.19 3.45
CA GLY A 35 13.57 3.57 3.56
C GLY A 35 14.45 4.50 4.39
N ASP A 36 15.58 4.02 4.92
CA ASP A 36 16.60 4.91 5.50
C ASP A 36 17.00 5.98 4.48
N GLY A 37 16.90 7.25 4.89
CA GLY A 37 17.21 8.41 4.05
C GLY A 37 15.99 9.07 3.38
N PHE A 38 14.87 8.35 3.25
CA PHE A 38 13.66 8.90 2.63
C PHE A 38 12.97 9.91 3.54
N ARG A 39 12.53 11.03 2.94
CA ARG A 39 11.91 12.16 3.65
C ARG A 39 10.74 12.68 2.83
N LEU A 40 9.81 13.40 3.46
CA LEU A 40 8.84 14.18 2.70
C LEU A 40 9.51 15.46 2.18
N ALA A 41 9.18 15.85 0.95
CA ALA A 41 9.62 17.12 0.36
C ALA A 41 9.18 18.33 1.20
N SER A 42 8.06 18.22 1.92
CA SER A 42 7.56 19.21 2.87
C SER A 42 8.43 19.36 4.13
N GLY A 43 9.36 18.43 4.38
CA GLY A 43 10.15 18.34 5.60
C GLY A 43 9.41 17.77 6.81
N ALA A 44 8.14 17.38 6.64
CA ALA A 44 7.39 16.69 7.68
C ALA A 44 8.01 15.30 7.97
N PRO A 45 7.97 14.83 9.23
CA PRO A 45 8.60 13.57 9.62
C PRO A 45 7.86 12.36 9.02
N LEU A 46 8.65 11.35 8.64
CA LEU A 46 8.20 10.01 8.28
C LEU A 46 8.70 9.02 9.32
N GLU A 47 7.82 8.13 9.78
CA GLU A 47 8.16 7.00 10.62
C GLU A 47 8.02 5.72 9.80
N VAL A 48 9.12 5.00 9.56
CA VAL A 48 9.08 3.69 8.90
C VAL A 48 8.40 2.66 9.80
N ILE A 49 7.38 1.99 9.26
CA ILE A 49 6.58 1.01 10.00
C ILE A 49 6.76 -0.43 9.48
N ALA A 50 7.06 -0.59 8.20
CA ALA A 50 7.26 -1.88 7.56
C ALA A 50 8.05 -1.73 6.27
N GLY A 51 8.63 -2.83 5.81
CA GLY A 51 9.23 -2.95 4.48
C GLY A 51 8.55 -4.04 3.66
N GLU A 52 8.96 -4.15 2.40
CA GLU A 52 8.54 -5.23 1.50
C GLU A 52 9.74 -5.93 0.87
N SER A 53 9.50 -7.04 0.17
CA SER A 53 10.56 -7.94 -0.30
C SER A 53 11.44 -7.37 -1.42
N ALA A 54 10.89 -6.53 -2.28
CA ALA A 54 11.62 -5.90 -3.39
C ALA A 54 12.34 -4.60 -3.00
N GLY A 55 12.27 -4.18 -1.74
CA GLY A 55 13.04 -3.05 -1.20
C GLY A 55 12.24 -1.77 -0.91
N GLY A 56 10.92 -1.77 -1.15
CA GLY A 56 10.06 -0.66 -0.74
C GLY A 56 9.76 -0.62 0.77
N ALA A 57 9.23 0.53 1.21
CA ALA A 57 8.91 0.78 2.62
C ALA A 57 7.59 1.54 2.80
N TYR A 58 6.95 1.30 3.94
CA TYR A 58 5.71 1.95 4.36
C TYR A 58 6.01 2.87 5.55
N PHE A 59 5.43 4.06 5.51
CA PHE A 59 5.69 5.11 6.49
C PHE A 59 4.41 5.69 7.04
N LEU A 60 4.38 5.99 8.34
CA LEU A 60 3.40 6.87 8.93
C LEU A 60 3.89 8.32 8.84
N CYS A 61 3.02 9.20 8.36
CA CYS A 61 3.22 10.62 8.41
C CYS A 61 2.91 11.18 9.82
N ALA A 62 3.23 12.46 10.01
CA ALA A 62 2.73 13.23 11.14
C ALA A 62 1.19 13.18 11.22
N GLU A 63 0.65 13.20 12.43
CA GLU A 63 -0.79 13.21 12.64
C GLU A 63 -1.43 14.48 12.04
N GLN A 64 -2.52 14.29 11.30
CA GLN A 64 -3.34 15.34 10.73
C GLN A 64 -4.81 15.03 11.00
N ASN A 65 -5.52 15.93 11.66
CA ASN A 65 -6.94 15.77 12.00
C ASN A 65 -7.26 14.45 12.74
N GLY A 66 -6.36 13.98 13.61
CA GLY A 66 -6.52 12.74 14.37
C GLY A 66 -6.30 11.46 13.58
N ARG A 67 -5.71 11.54 12.38
CA ARG A 67 -5.32 10.40 11.54
C ARG A 67 -3.85 10.51 11.17
N ARG A 68 -3.17 9.38 10.95
CA ARG A 68 -1.76 9.33 10.53
C ARG A 68 -1.67 8.72 9.13
N PRO A 69 -1.60 9.54 8.07
CA PRO A 69 -1.55 9.06 6.69
C PRO A 69 -0.39 8.08 6.46
N VAL A 70 -0.63 7.10 5.59
CA VAL A 70 0.38 6.10 5.22
C VAL A 70 0.88 6.37 3.82
N VAL A 71 2.20 6.50 3.70
CA VAL A 71 2.92 6.64 2.43
C VAL A 71 3.68 5.36 2.14
N PHE A 72 3.74 4.99 0.87
CA PHE A 72 4.67 3.97 0.39
C PHE A 72 5.73 4.60 -0.50
N ALA A 73 6.96 4.10 -0.43
CA ALA A 73 8.04 4.44 -1.35
C ALA A 73 8.77 3.17 -1.79
N SER A 74 8.95 2.99 -3.11
CA SER A 74 9.65 1.86 -3.70
C SER A 74 11.16 2.13 -3.79
N SER A 75 11.98 1.08 -3.87
CA SER A 75 13.41 1.26 -4.18
C SER A 75 13.67 1.79 -5.59
N GLU A 76 12.68 1.70 -6.48
CA GLU A 76 12.77 2.11 -7.89
C GLU A 76 12.40 3.58 -8.11
N GLY A 77 12.12 4.34 -7.03
CA GLY A 77 11.85 5.77 -7.11
C GLY A 77 10.39 6.14 -7.34
N GLU A 78 9.44 5.23 -7.11
CA GLU A 78 7.99 5.51 -7.15
C GLU A 78 7.43 5.59 -5.74
N GLY A 79 6.60 6.59 -5.44
CA GLY A 79 6.08 6.73 -4.08
C GLY A 79 4.93 7.71 -3.95
N GLY A 80 4.13 7.51 -2.91
CA GLY A 80 3.00 8.39 -2.65
C GLY A 80 2.07 7.90 -1.56
N LEU A 81 0.98 8.65 -1.40
CA LEU A 81 0.01 8.39 -0.36
C LEU A 81 -0.81 7.13 -0.69
N LEU A 82 -0.78 6.15 0.22
CA LEU A 82 -1.51 4.90 0.10
C LEU A 82 -2.90 4.99 0.74
N ALA A 83 -2.98 5.61 1.93
CA ALA A 83 -4.23 5.78 2.66
C ALA A 83 -4.14 6.86 3.75
N ASP A 84 -5.27 7.28 4.30
CA ASP A 84 -5.32 8.31 5.34
C ASP A 84 -4.97 7.79 6.76
N ASP A 85 -4.96 6.47 6.96
CA ASP A 85 -4.45 5.82 8.17
C ASP A 85 -4.00 4.37 7.93
N LEU A 86 -3.40 3.75 8.95
CA LEU A 86 -2.88 2.39 8.88
C LEU A 86 -3.96 1.33 8.70
N ALA A 87 -5.16 1.52 9.25
CA ALA A 87 -6.24 0.56 9.06
C ALA A 87 -6.66 0.54 7.59
N GLU A 88 -6.86 1.71 6.98
CA GLU A 88 -7.21 1.81 5.57
C GLU A 88 -6.10 1.34 4.64
N ALA A 89 -4.83 1.60 4.99
CA ALA A 89 -3.69 1.06 4.26
C ALA A 89 -3.69 -0.48 4.28
N LEU A 90 -3.90 -1.10 5.45
CA LEU A 90 -3.94 -2.55 5.57
C LEU A 90 -5.15 -3.16 4.84
N GLU A 91 -6.31 -2.50 4.85
CA GLU A 91 -7.48 -2.90 4.05
C GLU A 91 -7.17 -2.92 2.55
N VAL A 92 -6.43 -1.92 2.05
CA VAL A 92 -5.95 -1.89 0.66
C VAL A 92 -4.94 -3.01 0.41
N ILE A 93 -3.95 -3.17 1.29
CA ILE A 93 -2.86 -4.13 1.16
C ILE A 93 -3.38 -5.58 1.09
N ILE A 94 -4.35 -5.95 1.92
CA ILE A 94 -4.88 -7.32 1.94
C ILE A 94 -5.97 -7.55 0.90
N GLY A 95 -6.67 -6.50 0.48
CA GLY A 95 -7.83 -6.60 -0.38
C GLY A 95 -7.53 -6.41 -1.87
N LEU A 96 -6.41 -5.77 -2.23
CA LEU A 96 -6.12 -5.33 -3.59
C LEU A 96 -4.63 -5.55 -3.94
N GLU A 97 -4.36 -6.03 -5.16
CA GLU A 97 -3.04 -5.95 -5.80
C GLU A 97 -2.73 -4.49 -6.18
N TRP A 98 -2.52 -3.66 -5.15
CA TRP A 98 -2.61 -2.22 -5.24
C TRP A 98 -1.47 -1.59 -6.06
N ARG A 99 -0.27 -2.20 -6.06
CA ARG A 99 0.88 -1.74 -6.86
C ARG A 99 0.58 -1.87 -8.34
N ASP A 100 0.21 -3.07 -8.78
CA ASP A 100 -0.17 -3.30 -10.17
C ASP A 100 -1.40 -2.47 -10.56
N CYS A 101 -2.36 -2.28 -9.65
CA CYS A 101 -3.51 -1.41 -9.88
C CYS A 101 -3.09 0.04 -10.19
N LEU A 102 -2.09 0.57 -9.47
CA LEU A 102 -1.52 1.90 -9.70
C LEU A 102 -0.67 1.96 -10.98
N SER A 103 0.19 0.96 -11.22
CA SER A 103 1.02 0.89 -12.43
C SER A 103 0.18 0.78 -13.70
N PHE A 104 -0.95 0.05 -13.63
CA PHE A 104 -1.94 -0.11 -14.71
C PHE A 104 -3.14 0.84 -14.57
N SER A 105 -2.90 2.09 -14.16
CA SER A 105 -3.95 3.10 -13.98
C SER A 105 -4.21 3.97 -15.21
N GLY A 106 -3.36 3.94 -16.23
CA GLY A 106 -3.50 4.80 -17.40
C GLY A 106 -3.38 6.29 -17.08
N GLY A 107 -2.45 6.65 -16.19
CA GLY A 107 -2.27 8.02 -15.69
C GLY A 107 -3.31 8.41 -14.64
N GLY A 108 -3.79 7.44 -13.85
CA GLY A 108 -4.78 7.68 -12.80
C GLY A 108 -6.24 7.67 -13.27
N ASP A 109 -6.57 7.05 -14.40
CA ASP A 109 -7.96 6.85 -14.81
C ASP A 109 -8.61 5.78 -13.91
N VAL A 110 -9.58 6.19 -13.09
CA VAL A 110 -10.27 5.31 -12.15
C VAL A 110 -11.03 4.17 -12.86
N GLU A 111 -11.58 4.37 -14.06
CA GLU A 111 -12.27 3.30 -14.80
C GLU A 111 -11.26 2.26 -15.28
N VAL A 112 -10.09 2.71 -15.74
CA VAL A 112 -8.97 1.81 -16.10
C VAL A 112 -8.50 1.04 -14.86
N MET A 113 -8.31 1.69 -13.73
CA MET A 113 -7.94 1.03 -12.47
C MET A 113 -8.97 -0.03 -12.04
N GLN A 114 -10.26 0.24 -12.19
CA GLN A 114 -11.32 -0.74 -11.89
C GLN A 114 -11.22 -1.99 -12.77
N ILE A 115 -10.99 -1.79 -14.07
CA ILE A 115 -10.82 -2.91 -15.02
C ILE A 115 -9.54 -3.71 -14.68
N SER A 116 -8.44 -3.02 -14.40
CA SER A 116 -7.17 -3.62 -13.98
C SER A 116 -7.34 -4.44 -12.70
N ALA A 117 -7.98 -3.89 -11.67
CA ALA A 117 -8.23 -4.57 -10.40
C ALA A 117 -9.05 -5.85 -10.56
N GLN A 118 -10.12 -5.84 -11.37
CA GLN A 118 -10.91 -7.05 -11.66
C GLN A 118 -10.10 -8.11 -12.43
N HIS A 119 -9.12 -7.70 -13.23
CA HIS A 119 -8.22 -8.65 -13.88
C HIS A 119 -7.23 -9.26 -12.89
N LEU A 120 -6.64 -8.41 -12.03
CA LEU A 120 -5.68 -8.79 -11.02
C LEU A 120 -6.29 -9.73 -9.97
N GLU A 121 -7.51 -9.46 -9.50
CA GLU A 121 -8.27 -10.33 -8.58
C GLU A 121 -8.35 -11.76 -9.13
N ARG A 122 -8.82 -11.93 -10.37
CA ARG A 122 -8.89 -13.26 -11.01
C ARG A 122 -7.54 -13.92 -11.22
N SER A 123 -6.45 -13.15 -11.31
CA SER A 123 -5.08 -13.67 -11.42
C SER A 123 -4.57 -14.11 -10.06
N ARG A 124 -4.80 -13.30 -9.03
CA ARG A 124 -4.43 -13.55 -7.63
C ARG A 124 -5.02 -14.87 -7.14
N ASP A 125 -6.33 -15.06 -7.34
CA ASP A 125 -7.05 -16.29 -6.93
C ASP A 125 -6.49 -17.56 -7.60
N LYS A 126 -5.93 -17.44 -8.81
CA LYS A 126 -5.32 -18.58 -9.51
C LYS A 126 -3.94 -18.92 -8.97
N HIS A 127 -3.16 -17.93 -8.55
CA HIS A 127 -1.80 -18.13 -8.04
C HIS A 127 -1.79 -18.50 -6.55
N ASN A 128 -2.69 -17.91 -5.76
CA ASN A 128 -2.94 -18.25 -4.37
C ASN A 128 -4.45 -18.42 -4.14
N PRO A 129 -4.99 -19.65 -4.22
CA PRO A 129 -6.40 -19.92 -3.98
C PRO A 129 -6.87 -19.62 -2.55
N ASP A 130 -5.96 -19.53 -1.58
CA ASP A 130 -6.28 -19.28 -0.18
C ASP A 130 -6.23 -17.78 0.19
N ILE A 131 -5.85 -16.91 -0.75
CA ILE A 131 -5.60 -15.48 -0.48
C ILE A 131 -6.78 -14.75 0.15
N ASP A 132 -8.02 -15.07 -0.25
CA ASP A 132 -9.22 -14.46 0.33
C ASP A 132 -9.47 -14.94 1.77
N ASN A 133 -9.14 -16.20 2.07
CA ASN A 133 -9.21 -16.73 3.43
C ASN A 133 -8.11 -16.11 4.31
N GLU A 134 -6.92 -15.91 3.77
CA GLU A 134 -5.81 -15.23 4.45
C GLU A 134 -6.15 -13.76 4.74
N ALA A 135 -6.71 -13.04 3.76
CA ALA A 135 -7.15 -11.67 3.92
C ALA A 135 -8.27 -11.55 4.97
N ALA A 136 -9.23 -12.48 4.97
CA ALA A 136 -10.30 -12.52 5.97
C ALA A 136 -9.75 -12.79 7.39
N GLN A 137 -8.74 -13.65 7.53
CA GLN A 137 -8.07 -13.90 8.83
C GLN A 137 -7.36 -12.65 9.35
N VAL A 138 -6.59 -11.97 8.50
CA VAL A 138 -5.91 -10.72 8.86
C VAL A 138 -6.94 -9.65 9.24
N ALA A 139 -7.99 -9.48 8.44
CA ALA A 139 -9.04 -8.51 8.72
C ALA A 139 -9.74 -8.78 10.05
N ALA A 140 -10.09 -10.04 10.32
CA ALA A 140 -10.74 -10.41 11.58
C ALA A 140 -9.82 -10.16 12.79
N ALA A 141 -8.56 -10.57 12.72
CA ALA A 141 -7.61 -10.40 13.81
C ALA A 141 -7.32 -8.93 14.11
N LEU A 142 -7.18 -8.10 13.08
CA LEU A 142 -6.86 -6.67 13.21
C LEU A 142 -8.10 -5.76 13.29
N SER A 143 -9.30 -6.34 13.34
CA SER A 143 -10.58 -5.61 13.33
C SER A 143 -10.72 -4.64 12.14
N LEU A 144 -10.23 -5.04 10.96
CA LEU A 144 -10.33 -4.30 9.70
C LEU A 144 -11.62 -4.64 8.98
N ARG A 145 -12.03 -3.77 8.06
CA ARG A 145 -13.16 -4.05 7.17
C ARG A 145 -12.71 -4.93 6.01
N VAL A 146 -13.53 -5.90 5.63
CA VAL A 146 -13.42 -6.54 4.31
C VAL A 146 -14.19 -5.66 3.33
N VAL A 147 -13.46 -4.96 2.46
CA VAL A 147 -14.01 -3.94 1.55
C VAL A 147 -14.03 -4.50 0.12
N PRO A 148 -15.10 -4.29 -0.66
CA PRO A 148 -15.14 -4.70 -2.05
C PRO A 148 -13.99 -4.08 -2.86
N VAL A 149 -13.41 -4.84 -3.79
CA VAL A 149 -12.28 -4.41 -4.64
C VAL A 149 -12.57 -3.06 -5.32
N ALA A 150 -13.79 -2.86 -5.82
CA ALA A 150 -14.17 -1.60 -6.45
C ALA A 150 -14.08 -0.39 -5.51
N ASP A 151 -14.46 -0.55 -4.24
CA ASP A 151 -14.37 0.52 -3.25
C ASP A 151 -12.93 0.76 -2.82
N LEU A 152 -12.10 -0.28 -2.74
CA LEU A 152 -10.67 -0.16 -2.47
C LEU A 152 -9.94 0.62 -3.57
N VAL A 153 -10.29 0.38 -4.84
CA VAL A 153 -9.75 1.16 -5.97
C VAL A 153 -10.08 2.65 -5.84
N ILE A 154 -11.33 2.98 -5.49
CA ILE A 154 -11.74 4.38 -5.32
C ILE A 154 -10.96 5.04 -4.18
N ARG A 155 -10.78 4.34 -3.06
CA ARG A 155 -10.01 4.84 -1.91
C ARG A 155 -8.54 5.02 -2.23
N LEU A 156 -7.92 4.03 -2.87
CA LEU A 156 -6.54 4.09 -3.30
C LEU A 156 -6.31 5.24 -4.28
N HIS A 157 -7.16 5.35 -5.30
CA HIS A 157 -7.11 6.46 -6.26
C HIS A 157 -7.24 7.81 -5.56
N ALA A 158 -8.20 7.96 -4.63
CA ALA A 158 -8.38 9.19 -3.88
C ALA A 158 -7.16 9.53 -3.01
N ALA A 159 -6.52 8.54 -2.38
CA ALA A 159 -5.30 8.73 -1.62
C ALA A 159 -4.14 9.14 -2.53
N ALA A 160 -3.86 8.36 -3.56
CA ALA A 160 -2.78 8.61 -4.53
C ALA A 160 -2.91 9.99 -5.19
N SER A 161 -4.13 10.43 -5.52
CA SER A 161 -4.41 11.76 -6.09
C SER A 161 -4.07 12.93 -5.15
N LYS A 162 -3.99 12.68 -3.83
CA LYS A 162 -3.61 13.69 -2.83
C LYS A 162 -2.11 13.69 -2.54
N THR A 163 -1.31 12.87 -3.23
CA THR A 163 0.13 12.75 -2.96
C THR A 163 0.82 14.10 -3.05
N GLU A 164 0.54 14.88 -4.09
CA GLU A 164 1.07 16.23 -4.21
C GLU A 164 0.19 17.27 -3.53
N PRO A 165 0.79 18.30 -2.90
CA PRO A 165 2.24 18.46 -2.67
C PRO A 165 2.74 17.81 -1.36
N ASP A 166 1.84 17.38 -0.49
CA ASP A 166 2.15 17.18 0.94
C ASP A 166 2.85 15.84 1.26
N TYR A 167 2.71 14.85 0.39
CA TYR A 167 3.18 13.47 0.59
C TYR A 167 4.21 13.02 -0.46
N VAL A 168 4.83 13.97 -1.16
CA VAL A 168 5.94 13.68 -2.09
C VAL A 168 7.15 13.19 -1.30
N VAL A 169 7.63 12.01 -1.62
CA VAL A 169 8.85 11.43 -1.04
C VAL A 169 10.08 11.91 -1.82
N ILE A 170 11.15 12.21 -1.11
CA ILE A 170 12.48 12.52 -1.65
C ILE A 170 13.52 11.56 -1.05
N ASP A 171 14.56 11.25 -1.82
CA ASP A 171 15.73 10.51 -1.33
C ASP A 171 16.74 11.43 -0.61
N ASP A 172 17.89 10.85 -0.22
CA ASP A 172 18.98 11.57 0.45
C ASP A 172 19.65 12.64 -0.42
N ASP A 173 19.56 12.51 -1.74
CA ASP A 173 20.06 13.48 -2.72
C ASP A 173 19.03 14.59 -3.01
N GLY A 174 17.81 14.47 -2.45
CA GLY A 174 16.72 15.41 -2.63
C GLY A 174 15.95 15.22 -3.93
N GLN A 175 16.14 14.08 -4.62
CA GLN A 175 15.39 13.74 -5.83
C GLN A 175 13.99 13.30 -5.43
N ALA A 176 12.98 13.91 -6.05
CA ALA A 176 11.59 13.54 -5.84
C ALA A 176 11.28 12.20 -6.53
N PHE A 177 10.49 11.40 -5.83
CA PHE A 177 9.93 10.16 -6.34
C PHE A 177 8.84 10.46 -7.38
N ASP A 178 8.76 9.59 -8.38
CA ASP A 178 7.70 9.62 -9.38
C ASP A 178 6.34 9.35 -8.72
N GLN A 179 5.31 9.96 -9.30
CA GLN A 179 3.94 9.78 -8.83
C GLN A 179 3.50 8.30 -8.92
N PRO A 180 2.61 7.86 -8.01
CA PRO A 180 2.20 6.47 -7.96
C PRO A 180 1.43 6.01 -9.21
N PHE A 181 0.84 6.90 -10.00
CA PHE A 181 0.05 6.53 -11.17
C PHE A 181 0.93 6.23 -12.39
N GLY A 182 0.94 4.97 -12.83
CA GLY A 182 1.59 4.54 -14.06
C GLY A 182 0.77 4.83 -15.32
N GLU A 183 1.45 5.05 -16.44
CA GLU A 183 0.86 5.35 -17.75
C GLU A 183 0.24 4.13 -18.47
N HIS A 184 0.32 2.93 -17.87
CA HIS A 184 -0.13 1.71 -18.54
C HIS A 184 -1.65 1.53 -18.45
N VAL A 185 -2.31 1.33 -19.60
CA VAL A 185 -3.79 1.18 -19.69
C VAL A 185 -4.28 -0.28 -19.77
N LYS A 186 -3.37 -1.24 -19.86
CA LYS A 186 -3.70 -2.67 -19.83
C LYS A 186 -2.60 -3.46 -19.14
N PRO A 187 -2.92 -4.43 -18.26
CA PRO A 187 -1.99 -5.53 -18.06
C PRO A 187 -1.80 -6.17 -19.44
N ARG A 188 -0.55 -6.22 -19.92
CA ARG A 188 -0.23 -6.70 -21.28
C ARG A 188 -0.87 -8.07 -21.51
N HIS A 189 -1.90 -8.13 -22.35
CA HIS A 189 -2.52 -9.38 -22.74
C HIS A 189 -1.51 -10.24 -23.51
N GLY A 190 -1.04 -11.31 -22.87
CA GLY A 190 -0.07 -12.27 -23.42
C GLY A 190 0.67 -13.13 -22.40
N GLY A 191 0.58 -12.79 -21.11
CA GLY A 191 1.32 -13.45 -20.04
C GLY A 191 2.50 -12.60 -19.57
N TRP A 192 2.89 -12.82 -18.32
CA TRP A 192 4.05 -12.21 -17.66
C TRP A 192 5.32 -12.51 -18.47
N ARG A 193 5.96 -11.45 -18.97
CA ARG A 193 7.35 -11.46 -19.38
C ARG A 193 8.02 -10.21 -18.87
#